data_AF-A0A5P1EHA7-F1
#
_entry.id   AF-A0A5P1EHA7-F1
#
_cell.length_a   1.000
_cell.length_b   1.000
_cell.length_c   1.000
_cell.angle_alpha   90.00
_cell.angle_beta   90.00
_cell.angle_gamma   90.00
#
_symmetry.space_group_name_H-M   'P 1'
#
loop_
_entity.id
_entity.type
_entity.pdbx_description
1 polymer ?
#
loop_
_entity_poly.entity_id
_entity_poly.type
_entity_poly.pdbx_seq_one_letter_code
_entity_poly.pdbx_strand_id
1 'polypeptide(L)'
;MGDVLYYGDHHSLVAQLHSREDVEAQIERSKEDGNLLVLDVGLKHCGPCVKVYPTVIKLSRSMKDSVAFARMNGDENESCMEFLRDMDVVEVPTFLFIRDGEICGRYVGSGKGELIGEILRYQGIIESGIIHANTRPLQDKAFIARARVLKLYRQALRTARRAPIHARDELRNTTRQEIEKNRHCDDKQKVRFLVSEGYQRLKELDEMLDMQGHR
;
A
#
# COMPACT_ATOMS: atom_id res chain seq x y z
N MET A 1 19.55 21.64 23.11
CA MET A 1 20.13 21.09 21.85
C MET A 1 18.96 20.97 20.90
N GLY A 2 18.86 21.90 19.94
CA GLY A 2 17.68 22.07 19.12
C GLY A 2 17.61 21.04 18.00
N ASP A 3 16.42 20.47 17.84
CA ASP A 3 16.03 19.69 16.67
C ASP A 3 16.03 20.62 15.45
N VAL A 4 17.20 20.70 14.81
CA VAL A 4 17.27 21.12 13.42
C VAL A 4 16.52 20.05 12.65
N LEU A 5 15.37 20.38 12.06
CA LEU A 5 15.03 20.08 10.66
C LEU A 5 13.60 20.53 10.32
N TYR A 6 13.55 21.48 9.39
CA TYR A 6 12.41 22.01 8.64
C TYR A 6 11.52 23.04 9.34
N TYR A 7 11.88 24.30 9.08
CA TYR A 7 10.95 25.43 9.04
C TYR A 7 9.58 25.00 8.51
N GLY A 8 8.54 25.38 9.25
CA GLY A 8 7.16 25.29 8.84
C GLY A 8 6.95 26.10 7.57
N ASP A 9 7.04 25.41 6.43
CA ASP A 9 6.48 25.94 5.21
C ASP A 9 4.96 25.80 5.33
N HIS A 10 4.32 26.81 5.90
CA HIS A 10 2.85 26.94 6.01
C HIS A 10 2.15 26.88 4.64
N HIS A 11 2.90 26.78 3.53
CA HIS A 11 2.43 26.65 2.15
C HIS A 11 2.90 25.34 1.48
N SER A 12 3.27 24.29 2.23
CA SER A 12 3.52 22.98 1.62
C SER A 12 2.18 22.34 1.22
N LEU A 13 2.00 21.99 -0.05
CA LEU A 13 0.83 21.21 -0.52
C LEU A 13 0.99 19.70 -0.21
N VAL A 14 1.73 19.38 0.85
CA VAL A 14 2.00 18.01 1.29
C VAL A 14 1.17 17.72 2.54
N ALA A 15 0.17 16.87 2.41
CA ALA A 15 -0.65 16.45 3.55
C ALA A 15 0.21 15.66 4.55
N GLN A 16 0.19 16.04 5.83
CA GLN A 16 0.81 15.24 6.89
C GLN A 16 -0.22 14.23 7.39
N LEU A 17 0.17 12.95 7.40
CA LEU A 17 -0.67 11.84 7.79
C LEU A 17 -0.09 11.22 9.05
N HIS A 18 -0.94 11.03 10.06
CA HIS A 18 -0.55 10.61 11.40
C HIS A 18 -1.14 9.25 11.77
N SER A 19 -1.87 8.60 10.86
CA SER A 19 -2.53 7.32 11.08
C SER A 19 -2.85 6.62 9.76
N ARG A 20 -3.20 5.33 9.83
CA ARG A 20 -3.79 4.58 8.71
C ARG A 20 -5.04 5.25 8.19
N GLU A 21 -5.89 5.72 9.09
CA GLU A 21 -7.17 6.35 8.77
C GLU A 21 -6.95 7.64 7.97
N ASP A 22 -5.90 8.41 8.29
CA ASP A 22 -5.51 9.58 7.50
C ASP A 22 -5.09 9.20 6.07
N VAL A 23 -4.34 8.09 5.94
CA VAL A 23 -3.93 7.55 4.62
C VAL A 23 -5.15 7.13 3.82
N GLU A 24 -6.05 6.36 4.39
CA GLU A 24 -7.27 5.90 3.73
C GLU A 24 -8.16 7.08 3.29
N ALA A 25 -8.32 8.08 4.16
CA ALA A 25 -9.05 9.30 3.83
C ALA A 25 -8.37 10.11 2.70
N GLN A 26 -7.03 10.16 2.69
CA GLN A 26 -6.29 10.84 1.62
C GLN A 26 -6.36 10.10 0.29
N ILE A 27 -6.42 8.78 0.31
CA ILE A 27 -6.61 7.94 -0.88
C ILE A 27 -7.98 8.24 -1.52
N GLU A 28 -9.06 8.25 -0.74
CA GLU A 28 -10.39 8.54 -1.28
C GLU A 28 -10.49 9.97 -1.83
N ARG A 29 -9.96 10.98 -1.11
CA ARG A 29 -9.89 12.36 -1.64
C ARG A 29 -9.16 12.42 -2.98
N SER A 30 -7.98 11.81 -3.06
CA SER A 30 -7.17 11.83 -4.29
C SER A 30 -7.87 11.13 -5.45
N LYS A 31 -8.64 10.07 -5.16
CA LYS A 31 -9.46 9.36 -6.14
C LYS A 31 -10.64 10.19 -6.63
N GLU A 32 -11.34 10.89 -5.74
CA GLU A 32 -12.42 11.82 -6.10
C GLU A 32 -11.92 12.94 -7.02
N ASP A 33 -10.72 13.47 -6.72
CA ASP A 33 -10.07 14.50 -7.53
C ASP A 33 -9.46 13.96 -8.85
N GLY A 34 -9.42 12.64 -9.04
CA GLY A 34 -8.75 12.01 -10.20
C GLY A 34 -7.22 12.16 -10.19
N ASN A 35 -6.63 12.49 -9.04
CA ASN A 35 -5.21 12.76 -8.87
C ASN A 35 -4.41 11.46 -8.59
N LEU A 36 -3.16 11.42 -9.06
CA LEU A 36 -2.20 10.45 -8.54
C LEU A 36 -1.83 10.85 -7.11
N LEU A 37 -1.94 9.95 -6.14
CA LEU A 37 -1.39 10.17 -4.80
C LEU A 37 0.04 9.62 -4.72
N VAL A 38 0.96 10.49 -4.30
CA VAL A 38 2.34 10.14 -3.93
C VAL A 38 2.46 10.22 -2.42
N LEU A 39 2.55 9.05 -1.77
CA LEU A 39 2.73 8.94 -0.33
C LEU A 39 4.21 8.71 0.01
N ASP A 40 4.84 9.71 0.61
CA ASP A 40 6.21 9.71 1.14
C ASP A 40 6.23 9.11 2.56
N VAL A 41 6.70 7.87 2.68
CA VAL A 41 6.84 7.16 3.96
C VAL A 41 8.28 7.27 4.44
N GLY A 42 8.47 7.99 5.54
CA GLY A 42 9.76 8.20 6.19
C GLY A 42 9.76 7.79 7.66
N LEU A 43 10.86 8.08 8.36
CA LEU A 43 10.98 8.00 9.82
C LEU A 43 11.48 9.34 10.37
N LYS A 44 11.21 9.64 11.64
CA LYS A 44 11.58 10.92 12.28
C LYS A 44 13.08 11.21 12.20
N HIS A 45 13.91 10.19 12.42
CA HIS A 45 15.37 10.32 12.42
C HIS A 45 16.00 9.61 11.22
N CYS A 46 15.74 10.12 10.03
CA CYS A 46 16.20 9.53 8.77
C CYS A 46 16.86 10.58 7.86
N GLY A 47 18.20 10.55 7.77
CA GLY A 47 18.97 11.46 6.92
C GLY A 47 18.58 11.44 5.44
N PRO A 48 18.41 10.26 4.79
CA PRO A 48 17.93 10.19 3.40
C PRO A 48 16.51 10.76 3.22
N CYS A 49 15.62 10.55 4.19
CA CYS A 49 14.25 11.07 4.16
C CYS A 49 14.23 12.59 4.23
N VAL A 50 15.10 13.16 5.07
CA VAL A 50 15.37 14.60 5.17
C VAL A 50 15.88 15.12 3.83
N LYS A 51 16.89 14.47 3.25
CA LYS A 51 17.53 14.92 2.00
C LYS A 51 16.57 15.02 0.82
N VAL A 52 15.61 14.10 0.69
CA VAL A 52 14.66 14.09 -0.44
C VAL A 52 13.49 15.05 -0.25
N TYR A 53 13.09 15.36 0.99
CA TYR A 53 11.88 16.12 1.29
C TYR A 53 11.79 17.51 0.60
N PRO A 54 12.87 18.31 0.48
CA PRO A 54 12.84 19.56 -0.31
C PRO A 54 12.45 19.36 -1.78
N THR A 55 12.73 18.19 -2.36
CA THR A 55 12.27 17.84 -3.71
C THR A 55 10.76 17.60 -3.71
N VAL A 56 10.24 16.87 -2.72
CA VAL A 56 8.80 16.59 -2.55
C VAL A 56 7.99 17.89 -2.46
N ILE A 57 8.44 18.86 -1.65
CA ILE A 57 7.78 20.17 -1.53
C ILE A 57 7.75 20.93 -2.87
N LYS A 58 8.84 20.87 -3.64
CA LYS A 58 8.88 21.54 -4.95
C LYS A 58 7.92 20.87 -5.93
N LEU A 59 7.89 19.53 -5.96
CA LEU A 59 7.01 18.77 -6.85
C LEU A 59 5.54 18.95 -6.50
N SER A 60 5.18 19.01 -5.21
CA SER A 60 3.79 19.25 -4.81
C SER A 60 3.24 20.58 -5.31
N ARG A 61 4.09 21.59 -5.47
CA ARG A 61 3.72 22.87 -6.08
C ARG A 61 3.62 22.78 -7.60
N SER A 62 4.59 22.13 -8.23
CA SER A 62 4.67 22.04 -9.70
C SER A 62 3.62 21.12 -10.32
N MET A 63 3.11 20.15 -9.57
CA MET A 63 2.20 19.11 -10.06
C MET A 63 0.81 19.14 -9.40
N LYS A 64 0.48 20.23 -8.70
CA LYS A 64 -0.73 20.37 -7.86
C LYS A 64 -2.06 20.02 -8.54
N ASP A 65 -2.14 20.17 -9.86
CA ASP A 65 -3.38 19.97 -10.62
C ASP A 65 -3.56 18.50 -11.07
N SER A 66 -2.59 17.63 -10.80
CA SER A 66 -2.60 16.23 -11.28
C SER A 66 -2.00 15.22 -10.28
N VAL A 67 -1.34 15.69 -9.21
CA VAL A 67 -0.68 14.87 -8.21
C VAL A 67 -0.93 15.45 -6.83
N ALA A 68 -1.49 14.64 -5.94
CA ALA A 68 -1.56 14.90 -4.52
C ALA A 68 -0.30 14.33 -3.84
N PHE A 69 0.31 15.10 -2.94
CA PHE A 69 1.45 14.63 -2.15
C PHE A 69 1.03 14.50 -0.69
N ALA A 70 1.44 13.42 -0.07
CA ALA A 70 1.25 13.20 1.36
C ALA A 70 2.52 12.60 1.97
N ARG A 71 2.69 12.78 3.28
CA ARG A 71 3.82 12.26 4.03
C ARG A 71 3.37 11.64 5.33
N MET A 72 3.97 10.51 5.69
CA MET A 72 3.77 9.83 6.96
C MET A 72 5.11 9.49 7.61
N ASN A 73 5.21 9.69 8.93
CA ASN A 73 6.32 9.16 9.72
C ASN A 73 5.93 7.79 10.27
N GLY A 74 6.62 6.74 9.82
CA GLY A 74 6.30 5.35 10.15
C GLY A 74 6.54 4.94 11.60
N ASP A 75 7.42 5.66 12.30
CA ASP A 75 7.75 5.48 13.72
C ASP A 75 7.00 6.46 14.63
N GLU A 76 5.94 7.10 14.13
CA GLU A 76 5.23 8.11 14.91
C GLU A 76 4.39 7.52 16.04
N ASN A 77 3.63 6.47 15.73
CA ASN A 77 2.72 5.78 16.65
C ASN A 77 2.40 4.36 16.13
N GLU A 78 1.59 3.60 16.88
CA GLU A 78 1.26 2.21 16.55
C GLU A 78 0.52 2.05 15.22
N SER A 79 -0.42 2.94 14.90
CA SER A 79 -1.17 2.93 13.63
C SER A 79 -0.22 3.08 12.42
N CYS A 80 0.74 4.03 12.50
CA CYS A 80 1.77 4.19 11.47
C CYS A 80 2.68 2.96 11.35
N MET A 81 3.10 2.36 12.48
CA MET A 81 3.93 1.16 12.47
C MET A 81 3.20 -0.04 11.86
N GLU A 82 1.90 -0.18 12.14
CA GLU A 82 1.05 -1.20 11.51
C GLU A 82 0.92 -0.97 10.00
N PHE A 83 0.76 0.28 9.58
CA PHE A 83 0.73 0.63 8.16
C PHE A 83 2.02 0.20 7.45
N LEU A 84 3.20 0.50 8.03
CA LEU A 84 4.49 0.05 7.50
C LEU A 84 4.54 -1.47 7.32
N ARG A 85 4.09 -2.23 8.33
CA ARG A 85 4.07 -3.71 8.29
C ARG A 85 3.14 -4.22 7.20
N ASP A 86 1.94 -3.67 7.10
CA ASP A 86 0.95 -4.10 6.11
C ASP A 86 1.38 -3.80 4.67
N MET A 87 2.07 -2.67 4.48
CA MET A 87 2.57 -2.23 3.17
C MET A 87 3.98 -2.77 2.85
N ASP A 88 4.56 -3.61 3.72
CA ASP A 88 5.90 -4.16 3.58
C ASP A 88 6.95 -3.06 3.28
N VAL A 89 6.90 -1.99 4.07
CA VAL A 89 7.88 -0.90 4.04
C VAL A 89 8.99 -1.24 5.03
N VAL A 90 10.08 -1.79 4.49
CA VAL A 90 11.27 -2.23 5.26
C VAL A 90 12.41 -1.20 5.23
N GLU A 91 12.40 -0.32 4.24
CA GLU A 91 13.43 0.71 4.01
C GLU A 91 12.76 2.07 3.80
N VAL A 92 13.43 3.14 4.24
CA VAL A 92 12.94 4.51 4.10
C VAL A 92 14.02 5.44 3.50
N PRO A 93 13.63 6.48 2.74
CA PRO A 93 12.26 6.80 2.35
C PRO A 93 11.70 5.83 1.30
N THR A 94 10.42 5.50 1.46
CA THR A 94 9.65 4.76 0.46
C THR A 94 8.50 5.63 -0.02
N PHE A 95 8.37 5.77 -1.33
CA PHE A 95 7.26 6.45 -1.99
C PHE A 95 6.28 5.40 -2.51
N LEU A 96 5.01 5.50 -2.13
CA LEU A 96 3.92 4.69 -2.68
C LEU A 96 3.13 5.54 -3.69
N PHE A 97 2.85 4.96 -4.85
CA PHE A 97 2.06 5.59 -5.90
C PHE A 97 0.68 4.96 -5.93
N ILE A 98 -0.36 5.77 -5.78
CA ILE A 98 -1.74 5.29 -5.63
C ILE A 98 -2.63 6.03 -6.64
N ARG A 99 -3.42 5.27 -7.40
CA ARG A 99 -4.37 5.79 -8.40
C ARG A 99 -5.65 4.97 -8.32
N ASP A 100 -6.80 5.64 -8.41
CA ASP A 100 -8.13 5.01 -8.34
C ASP A 100 -8.34 4.14 -7.09
N GLY A 101 -7.72 4.53 -5.96
CA GLY A 101 -7.77 3.79 -4.70
C GLY A 101 -6.82 2.59 -4.61
N GLU A 102 -6.07 2.27 -5.67
CA GLU A 102 -5.15 1.14 -5.69
C GLU A 102 -3.68 1.59 -5.74
N ILE A 103 -2.82 0.93 -4.97
CA ILE A 103 -1.36 1.10 -5.10
C ILE A 103 -0.94 0.56 -6.46
N CYS A 104 -0.48 1.45 -7.34
CA CYS A 104 -0.02 1.13 -8.67
C CYS A 104 1.51 1.00 -8.76
N GLY A 105 2.25 1.48 -7.74
CA GLY A 105 3.70 1.37 -7.71
C GLY A 105 4.36 1.77 -6.40
N ARG A 106 5.69 1.57 -6.33
CA ARG A 106 6.54 2.10 -5.27
C ARG A 106 7.93 2.48 -5.77
N TYR A 107 8.58 3.41 -5.07
CA TYR A 107 9.98 3.76 -5.24
C TYR A 107 10.66 3.82 -3.87
N VAL A 108 11.83 3.18 -3.73
CA VAL A 108 12.60 3.18 -2.49
C VAL A 108 13.90 3.94 -2.74
N GLY A 109 14.16 4.98 -1.96
CA GLY A 109 15.38 5.79 -2.06
C GLY A 109 15.12 7.30 -2.11
N SER A 110 16.21 8.06 -2.10
CA SER A 110 16.20 9.53 -1.99
C SER A 110 16.68 10.24 -3.25
N GLY A 111 16.67 9.56 -4.40
CA GLY A 111 17.16 10.09 -5.68
C GLY A 111 16.13 11.03 -6.32
N LYS A 112 16.54 12.28 -6.59
CA LYS A 112 15.63 13.30 -7.15
C LYS A 112 15.15 12.95 -8.56
N GLY A 113 16.06 12.53 -9.44
CA GLY A 113 15.73 12.25 -10.84
C GLY A 113 14.87 11.01 -10.96
N GLU A 114 15.20 9.99 -10.17
CA GLU A 114 14.50 8.72 -10.07
C GLU A 114 13.07 8.93 -9.55
N LEU A 115 12.90 9.69 -8.47
CA LEU A 115 11.56 10.02 -7.94
C LEU A 115 10.68 10.72 -8.99
N ILE A 116 11.24 11.72 -9.69
CA ILE A 116 10.51 12.43 -10.75
C ILE A 116 10.12 11.46 -11.89
N GLY A 117 11.06 10.62 -12.32
CA GLY A 117 10.81 9.64 -13.38
C GLY A 117 9.69 8.66 -13.03
N GLU A 118 9.66 8.17 -11.79
CA GLU A 118 8.59 7.29 -11.31
C GLU A 118 7.24 8.02 -11.24
N ILE A 119 7.18 9.26 -10.74
CA ILE A 119 5.95 10.05 -10.74
C ILE A 119 5.41 10.21 -12.18
N LEU A 120 6.24 10.63 -13.13
CA LEU A 120 5.84 10.81 -14.53
C LEU A 120 5.35 9.49 -15.18
N ARG A 121 5.99 8.36 -14.84
CA ARG A 121 5.55 7.03 -15.27
C ARG A 121 4.13 6.73 -14.77
N TYR A 122 3.87 6.89 -13.48
CA TYR A 122 2.55 6.59 -12.90
C TYR A 122 1.49 7.65 -13.18
N GLN A 123 1.87 8.86 -13.59
CA GLN A 123 0.93 9.82 -14.16
C GLN A 123 0.35 9.35 -15.51
N GLY A 124 1.05 8.45 -16.22
CA GLY A 124 0.70 8.01 -17.57
C GLY A 124 1.32 8.87 -18.68
N ILE A 125 2.33 9.69 -18.34
CA ILE A 125 3.02 10.57 -19.30
C ILE A 125 4.13 9.82 -20.05
N ILE A 126 4.72 8.80 -19.42
CA ILE A 126 5.78 7.98 -20.01
C ILE A 126 5.21 6.55 -20.17
N GLU A 127 5.05 6.09 -21.41
CA GLU A 127 4.80 4.67 -21.69
C GLU A 127 5.98 3.83 -21.16
N SER A 128 5.73 2.59 -20.77
CA SER A 128 6.69 1.70 -20.08
C SER A 128 7.94 1.29 -20.90
N GLY A 129 8.31 2.06 -21.93
CA GLY A 129 9.53 1.90 -22.70
C GLY A 129 10.53 3.01 -22.41
N ILE A 130 11.73 2.61 -21.98
CA ILE A 130 12.98 3.40 -21.87
C ILE A 130 13.05 4.22 -20.57
N ILE A 131 13.79 3.76 -19.53
CA ILE A 131 15.24 3.98 -19.30
C ILE A 131 15.75 2.94 -18.26
N HIS A 132 16.89 2.29 -18.52
CA HIS A 132 17.58 1.40 -17.58
C HIS A 132 18.47 2.19 -16.60
N ALA A 133 18.29 1.99 -15.29
CA ALA A 133 19.35 2.09 -14.28
C ALA A 133 18.91 1.36 -12.99
N ASN A 134 19.21 0.06 -12.91
CA ASN A 134 19.50 -0.71 -11.69
C ASN A 134 18.65 -0.48 -10.42
N THR A 135 17.35 -0.25 -10.54
CA THR A 135 16.37 -0.65 -9.53
C THR A 135 15.68 -1.88 -10.10
N ARG A 136 15.80 -3.03 -9.42
CA ARG A 136 14.92 -4.16 -9.76
C ARG A 136 13.50 -3.60 -9.62
N PRO A 137 12.71 -3.55 -10.69
CA PRO A 137 11.32 -3.19 -10.53
C PRO A 137 10.74 -4.32 -9.68
N LEU A 138 10.36 -4.03 -8.44
CA LEU A 138 9.37 -4.85 -7.73
C LEU A 138 8.02 -4.58 -8.42
N GLN A 139 7.92 -5.00 -9.69
CA GLN A 139 6.74 -4.90 -10.55
C GLN A 139 6.45 -6.24 -11.23
N ASP A 140 6.75 -7.36 -10.58
CA ASP A 140 6.00 -8.55 -10.94
C ASP A 140 4.56 -8.32 -10.46
N LYS A 141 3.63 -8.04 -11.38
CA LYS A 141 2.18 -8.08 -11.12
C LYS A 141 1.79 -9.38 -10.40
N ALA A 142 2.57 -10.45 -10.61
CA ALA A 142 2.49 -11.70 -9.88
C ALA A 142 2.84 -11.56 -8.38
N PHE A 143 3.80 -10.72 -7.97
CA PHE A 143 4.15 -10.51 -6.57
C PHE A 143 3.04 -9.82 -5.77
N ILE A 144 2.43 -8.75 -6.32
CA ILE A 144 1.30 -8.06 -5.69
C ILE A 144 0.08 -8.99 -5.59
N ALA A 145 -0.20 -9.75 -6.67
CA ALA A 145 -1.25 -10.76 -6.67
C ALA A 145 -0.98 -11.85 -5.61
N ARG A 146 0.25 -12.37 -5.53
CA ARG A 146 0.67 -13.34 -4.51
C ARG A 146 0.51 -12.78 -3.10
N ALA A 147 0.88 -11.53 -2.85
CA ALA A 147 0.71 -10.90 -1.54
C ALA A 147 -0.76 -10.81 -1.12
N ARG A 148 -1.64 -10.38 -2.03
CA ARG A 148 -3.10 -10.34 -1.79
C ARG A 148 -3.69 -11.73 -1.53
N VAL A 149 -3.29 -12.73 -2.33
CA VAL A 149 -3.72 -14.13 -2.15
C VAL A 149 -3.23 -14.68 -0.81
N LEU A 150 -1.97 -14.43 -0.42
CA LEU A 150 -1.42 -14.85 0.86
C LEU A 150 -2.10 -14.15 2.05
N LYS A 151 -2.44 -12.87 1.92
CA LYS A 151 -3.18 -12.12 2.95
C LYS A 151 -4.56 -12.75 3.17
N LEU A 152 -5.32 -12.96 2.09
CA LEU A 152 -6.61 -13.65 2.11
C LEU A 152 -6.50 -15.05 2.74
N TYR A 153 -5.53 -15.86 2.31
CA TYR A 153 -5.30 -17.20 2.86
C TYR A 153 -5.04 -17.18 4.37
N ARG A 154 -4.18 -16.26 4.85
CA ARG A 154 -3.91 -16.12 6.30
C ARG A 154 -5.15 -15.69 7.07
N GLN A 155 -5.95 -14.78 6.52
CA GLN A 155 -7.20 -14.34 7.16
C GLN A 155 -8.22 -15.50 7.23
N ALA A 156 -8.40 -16.25 6.15
CA ALA A 156 -9.25 -17.44 6.12
C ALA A 156 -8.84 -18.48 7.17
N LEU A 157 -7.54 -18.76 7.31
CA LEU A 157 -7.04 -19.66 8.35
C LEU A 157 -7.26 -19.13 9.77
N ARG A 158 -7.25 -17.81 9.99
CA ARG A 158 -7.56 -17.21 11.31
C ARG A 158 -9.05 -17.34 11.61
N THR A 159 -9.93 -17.00 10.68
CA THR A 159 -11.38 -17.15 10.85
C THR A 159 -11.77 -18.61 11.05
N ALA A 160 -11.16 -19.55 10.31
CA ALA A 160 -11.39 -20.99 10.52
C ALA A 160 -11.04 -21.48 11.94
N ARG A 161 -10.13 -20.81 12.67
CA ARG A 161 -9.84 -21.14 14.08
C ARG A 161 -10.94 -20.70 15.03
N ARG A 162 -11.74 -19.69 14.65
CA ARG A 162 -12.89 -19.21 15.43
C ARG A 162 -14.07 -20.19 15.37
N ALA A 163 -14.17 -20.96 14.27
CA ALA A 163 -15.24 -21.93 14.07
C ALA A 163 -15.31 -23.03 15.16
N PRO A 164 -16.47 -23.69 15.33
CA PRO A 164 -16.62 -24.85 16.21
C PRO A 164 -15.60 -25.95 15.90
N ILE A 165 -15.10 -26.63 16.94
CA ILE A 165 -13.99 -27.60 16.85
C ILE A 165 -14.19 -28.62 15.72
N HIS A 166 -15.41 -29.14 15.55
CA HIS A 166 -15.74 -30.13 14.53
C HIS A 166 -15.63 -29.60 13.09
N ALA A 167 -15.83 -28.30 12.87
CA ALA A 167 -15.81 -27.66 11.55
C ALA A 167 -14.44 -27.05 11.16
N ARG A 168 -13.52 -26.89 12.12
CA ARG A 168 -12.23 -26.21 11.88
C ARG A 168 -11.38 -26.91 10.83
N ASP A 169 -11.28 -28.23 10.93
CA ASP A 169 -10.44 -29.02 10.03
C ASP A 169 -11.01 -29.01 8.60
N GLU A 170 -12.33 -29.06 8.48
CA GLU A 170 -13.02 -28.93 7.20
C GLU A 170 -12.75 -27.58 6.55
N LEU A 171 -13.01 -26.47 7.27
CA LEU A 171 -12.76 -25.11 6.76
C LEU A 171 -11.30 -24.88 6.36
N ARG A 172 -10.37 -25.39 7.16
CA ARG A 172 -8.93 -25.33 6.84
C ARG A 172 -8.60 -26.11 5.57
N ASN A 173 -9.15 -27.30 5.42
CA ASN A 173 -8.91 -28.16 4.26
C ASN A 173 -9.50 -27.54 2.99
N THR A 174 -10.72 -27.00 3.07
CA THR A 174 -11.36 -26.27 1.97
C THR A 174 -10.53 -25.05 1.55
N THR A 175 -10.07 -24.26 2.52
CA THR A 175 -9.20 -23.09 2.25
C THR A 175 -7.91 -23.50 1.52
N ARG A 176 -7.29 -24.63 1.91
CA ARG A 176 -6.09 -25.15 1.24
C ARG A 176 -6.38 -25.66 -0.17
N GLN A 177 -7.48 -26.40 -0.33
CA GLN A 177 -7.87 -26.95 -1.63
C GLN A 177 -8.13 -25.84 -2.65
N GLU A 178 -8.76 -24.74 -2.26
CA GLU A 178 -9.00 -23.60 -3.16
C GLU A 178 -7.70 -22.92 -3.62
N ILE A 179 -6.70 -22.82 -2.74
CA ILE A 179 -5.36 -22.32 -3.12
C ILE A 179 -4.66 -23.28 -4.08
N GLU A 180 -4.64 -24.58 -3.76
CA GLU A 180 -3.98 -25.58 -4.61
C GLU A 180 -4.64 -25.69 -6.00
N LYS A 181 -5.97 -25.65 -6.06
CA LYS A 181 -6.74 -25.64 -7.31
C LYS A 181 -6.38 -24.46 -8.22
N ASN A 182 -6.00 -23.32 -7.64
CA ASN A 182 -5.65 -22.10 -8.37
C ASN A 182 -4.16 -21.76 -8.36
N ARG A 183 -3.28 -22.67 -7.89
CA ARG A 183 -1.84 -22.40 -7.69
C ARG A 183 -1.07 -21.99 -8.95
N HIS A 184 -1.59 -22.38 -10.12
CA HIS A 184 -1.02 -22.07 -11.45
C HIS A 184 -1.85 -21.03 -12.21
N CYS A 185 -2.73 -20.28 -11.53
CA CYS A 185 -3.55 -19.26 -12.16
C CYS A 185 -2.73 -18.00 -12.45
N ASP A 186 -2.37 -17.79 -13.72
CA ASP A 186 -1.64 -16.60 -14.18
C ASP A 186 -2.55 -15.51 -14.80
N ASP A 187 -3.85 -15.80 -14.94
CA ASP A 187 -4.86 -14.85 -15.40
C ASP A 187 -5.16 -13.81 -14.32
N LYS A 188 -4.79 -12.55 -14.59
CA LYS A 188 -4.92 -11.43 -13.65
C LYS A 188 -6.36 -11.07 -13.32
N GLN A 189 -7.29 -11.15 -14.29
CA GLN A 189 -8.70 -10.84 -14.03
C GLN A 189 -9.32 -11.94 -13.19
N LYS A 190 -8.98 -13.20 -13.49
CA LYS A 190 -9.40 -14.34 -12.69
C LYS A 190 -8.85 -14.27 -11.26
N VAL A 191 -7.57 -13.93 -11.07
CA VAL A 191 -6.99 -13.78 -9.72
C VAL A 191 -7.69 -12.66 -8.94
N ARG A 192 -7.96 -11.50 -9.56
CA ARG A 192 -8.72 -10.42 -8.89
C ARG A 192 -10.11 -10.88 -8.50
N PHE A 193 -10.83 -11.54 -9.42
CA PHE A 193 -12.15 -12.08 -9.16
C PHE A 193 -12.13 -13.07 -7.98
N LEU A 194 -11.22 -14.04 -7.99
CA LEU A 194 -11.08 -15.04 -6.91
C LEU A 194 -10.73 -14.40 -5.56
N VAL A 195 -9.87 -13.39 -5.55
CA VAL A 195 -9.54 -12.65 -4.32
C VAL A 195 -10.76 -11.91 -3.79
N SER A 196 -11.50 -11.20 -4.64
CA SER A 196 -12.72 -10.49 -4.23
C SER A 196 -13.81 -11.45 -3.73
N GLU A 197 -14.05 -12.54 -4.46
CA GLU A 197 -15.01 -13.58 -4.07
C GLU A 197 -14.62 -14.24 -2.74
N GLY A 198 -13.33 -14.56 -2.56
CA GLY A 198 -12.83 -15.15 -1.32
C GLY A 198 -12.97 -14.21 -0.12
N TYR A 199 -12.75 -12.90 -0.30
CA TYR A 199 -13.01 -11.91 0.74
C TYR A 199 -14.49 -11.82 1.12
N GLN A 200 -15.40 -11.89 0.14
CA GLN A 200 -16.83 -11.87 0.37
C GLN A 200 -17.29 -13.10 1.16
N ARG A 201 -16.87 -14.31 0.75
CA ARG A 201 -17.18 -15.55 1.49
C ARG A 201 -16.61 -15.55 2.90
N LEU A 202 -15.41 -14.99 3.07
CA LEU A 202 -14.79 -14.88 4.38
C LEU A 202 -15.57 -13.95 5.30
N LYS A 203 -16.08 -12.82 4.78
CA LYS A 203 -16.94 -11.90 5.52
C LYS A 203 -18.23 -12.58 5.97
N GLU A 204 -18.89 -13.30 5.07
CA GLU A 204 -20.12 -14.06 5.39
C GLU A 204 -19.87 -15.12 6.48
N LEU A 205 -18.76 -15.85 6.39
CA LEU A 205 -18.37 -16.81 7.43
C LEU A 205 -18.10 -16.12 8.77
N ASP A 206 -17.41 -14.98 8.76
CA ASP A 206 -17.10 -14.21 9.97
C ASP A 206 -18.38 -13.73 10.67
N GLU A 207 -19.32 -13.18 9.89
CA GLU A 207 -20.65 -12.73 10.37
C GLU A 207 -21.47 -13.89 10.95
N MET A 208 -21.43 -15.07 10.30
CA MET A 208 -22.11 -16.27 10.81
C MET A 208 -21.52 -16.74 12.14
N LEU A 209 -20.20 -16.71 12.28
CA LEU A 209 -19.51 -17.09 13.52
C LEU A 209 -19.80 -16.10 14.65
N ASP A 210 -19.86 -14.80 14.34
CA ASP A 210 -20.25 -13.76 15.29
C ASP A 210 -21.67 -13.96 15.81
N MET A 211 -22.63 -14.28 14.93
CA MET A 211 -24.02 -14.56 15.34
C MET A 211 -24.16 -15.80 16.21
N GLN A 212 -23.22 -16.75 16.10
CA GLN A 212 -23.17 -17.96 16.93
C GLN A 212 -22.38 -17.78 18.24
N GLY A 213 -21.90 -16.56 18.52
CA GLY A 213 -21.13 -16.24 19.73
C GLY A 213 -19.68 -16.70 19.68
N HIS A 214 -19.16 -17.04 18.50
CA HIS A 214 -17.77 -17.42 18.27
C HIS A 214 -16.94 -16.20 17.85
N ARG A 215 -16.56 -15.39 18.84
CA ARG A 215 -15.66 -14.22 18.67
C ARG A 215 -14.20 -14.64 18.66
#